data_AF-A0A1E7H0J8-F1
#
_entry.id   AF-A0A1E7H0J8-F1
#
_cell.length_a   1.000
_cell.length_b   1.000
_cell.length_c   1.000
_cell.angle_alpha   90.00
_cell.angle_beta   90.00
_cell.angle_gamma   90.00
#
_symmetry.space_group_name_H-M   'P 1'
#
loop_
_entity.id
_entity.type
_entity.pdbx_description
1 polymer ?
#
loop_
_entity_poly.entity_id
_entity_poly.type
_entity_poly.pdbx_seq_one_letter_code
_entity_poly.pdbx_strand_id
1 'polypeptide(L)'
;MEHQNGMHENDDTVLYAINHPVGLVTEALLRWWYRQDPKDAEGLRDEVKPLFNKICDTEIEKFRHGRVLLAAHTIALFRVDEKWAKAYLLPLFDWQLSEVEARAAWEGFLWSPRLYRPLLSAIKQPLLETATHYEELGKHAKQYAAFLTIVALDLGDTFTTKELAEVTNILPTEGLQSAVQAVTRALVGADEQRGKYWSNRVLPYFKSVWPKNRDVMMIPKISELLGGLCVAAREAFPEALEELQYWLQPIEHPFHLVHLLNEAKLCNQFPSDALAFLNAIIDDNAQLLLGEFKQCLDDIEKADQALAEDGRFLRLSQVFEKHGIS
;
A
#
# COMPACT_ATOMS: atom_id res chain seq x y z
N MET A 1 28.34 39.29 0.99
CA MET A 1 27.32 38.86 1.96
C MET A 1 26.66 37.63 1.36
N GLU A 2 27.23 36.48 1.71
CA GLU A 2 26.76 35.18 1.29
C GLU A 2 25.45 34.88 2.01
N HIS A 3 24.35 34.81 1.26
CA HIS A 3 23.14 34.17 1.77
C HIS A 3 23.34 32.67 1.63
N GLN A 4 23.74 32.04 2.74
CA GLN A 4 23.54 30.62 2.97
C GLN A 4 22.04 30.33 2.85
N ASN A 5 21.63 29.75 1.72
CA ASN A 5 20.38 29.02 1.65
C ASN A 5 20.56 27.75 2.47
N GLY A 6 20.15 27.80 3.73
CA GLY A 6 19.92 26.59 4.51
C GLY A 6 18.96 25.71 3.74
N MET A 7 19.42 24.52 3.36
CA MET A 7 18.55 23.42 2.98
C MET A 7 17.70 23.12 4.22
N HIS A 8 16.47 23.63 4.23
CA HIS A 8 15.43 23.05 5.07
C HIS A 8 15.08 21.69 4.48
N GLU A 9 15.71 20.65 5.01
CA GLU A 9 15.16 19.30 5.05
C GLU A 9 13.77 19.39 5.71
N ASN A 10 12.74 18.78 5.10
CA ASN A 10 11.30 18.80 5.43
C ASN A 10 10.46 19.95 4.87
N ASP A 11 10.28 20.03 3.55
CA ASP A 11 9.06 20.62 3.00
C ASP A 11 8.50 19.73 1.90
N ASP A 12 7.20 19.47 1.94
CA ASP A 12 6.49 18.57 1.03
C ASP A 12 6.73 18.98 -0.43
N THR A 13 7.54 18.23 -1.19
CA THR A 13 7.95 18.62 -2.55
C THR A 13 6.77 18.94 -3.46
N VAL A 14 5.65 18.22 -3.33
CA VAL A 14 4.43 18.47 -4.09
C VAL A 14 3.74 19.74 -3.60
N LEU A 15 3.57 19.90 -2.29
CA LEU A 15 2.97 21.11 -1.71
C LEU A 15 3.80 22.37 -2.00
N TYR A 16 5.13 22.28 -1.89
CA TYR A 16 6.05 23.34 -2.22
C TYR A 16 6.03 23.63 -3.72
N ALA A 17 6.00 22.60 -4.57
CA ALA A 17 5.87 22.77 -6.00
C ALA A 17 4.59 23.54 -6.36
N ILE A 18 3.44 23.17 -5.80
CA ILE A 18 2.15 23.85 -6.03
C ILE A 18 2.22 25.34 -5.64
N ASN A 19 2.96 25.68 -4.59
CA ASN A 19 3.07 27.06 -4.10
C ASN A 19 4.20 27.88 -4.77
N HIS A 20 5.12 27.24 -5.47
CA HIS A 20 6.22 27.91 -6.17
C HIS A 20 5.70 28.60 -7.45
N PRO A 21 6.22 29.79 -7.85
CA PRO A 21 5.74 30.49 -9.05
C PRO A 21 5.73 29.66 -10.33
N VAL A 22 6.75 28.80 -10.53
CA VAL A 22 6.79 27.89 -11.68
C VAL A 22 5.69 26.83 -11.60
N GLY A 23 5.41 26.30 -10.41
CA GLY A 23 4.34 25.33 -10.25
C GLY A 23 2.97 25.96 -10.44
N LEU A 24 2.72 27.17 -9.92
CA LEU A 24 1.50 27.93 -10.19
C LEU A 24 1.26 28.15 -11.69
N VAL A 25 2.31 28.52 -12.43
CA VAL A 25 2.23 28.67 -13.90
C VAL A 25 1.95 27.32 -14.55
N THR A 26 2.64 26.25 -14.14
CA THR A 26 2.43 24.90 -14.69
C THR A 26 1.02 24.40 -14.42
N GLU A 27 0.50 24.61 -13.22
CA GLU A 27 -0.87 24.28 -12.84
C GLU A 27 -1.89 25.08 -13.66
N ALA A 28 -1.66 26.39 -13.88
CA ALA A 28 -2.52 27.21 -14.73
C ALA A 28 -2.55 26.69 -16.17
N LEU A 29 -1.40 26.25 -16.72
CA LEU A 29 -1.30 25.63 -18.04
C LEU A 29 -2.04 24.29 -18.09
N LEU A 30 -1.86 23.41 -17.10
CA LEU A 30 -2.58 22.13 -16.99
C LEU A 30 -4.09 22.35 -16.89
N ARG A 31 -4.54 23.28 -16.04
CA ARG A 31 -5.96 23.63 -15.90
C ARG A 31 -6.54 24.20 -17.20
N TRP A 32 -5.80 25.06 -17.89
CA TRP A 32 -6.22 25.56 -19.19
C TRP A 32 -6.34 24.43 -20.21
N TRP A 33 -5.34 23.54 -20.27
CA TRP A 33 -5.32 22.37 -21.15
C TRP A 33 -6.49 21.43 -20.90
N TYR A 34 -6.80 21.11 -19.63
CA TYR A 34 -7.97 20.29 -19.29
C TYR A 34 -9.31 20.92 -19.72
N ARG A 35 -9.45 22.25 -19.66
CA ARG A 35 -10.66 22.94 -20.16
C ARG A 35 -10.84 22.82 -21.66
N GLN A 36 -9.79 22.45 -22.39
CA GLN A 36 -9.87 22.18 -23.81
C GLN A 36 -10.43 20.78 -24.14
N ASP A 37 -10.76 19.99 -23.11
CA ASP A 37 -11.32 18.63 -23.21
C ASP A 37 -10.44 17.68 -24.04
N PRO A 38 -9.17 17.47 -23.62
CA PRO A 38 -8.20 16.74 -24.42
C PRO A 38 -8.59 15.26 -24.59
N LYS A 39 -8.41 14.73 -25.80
CA LYS A 39 -8.73 13.34 -26.16
C LYS A 39 -7.50 12.46 -26.29
N ASP A 40 -7.70 11.17 -26.05
CA ASP A 40 -6.64 10.18 -26.22
C ASP A 40 -6.06 10.25 -27.65
N ALA A 41 -4.74 10.20 -27.76
CA ALA A 41 -3.97 10.23 -29.00
C ALA A 41 -4.16 11.46 -29.91
N GLU A 42 -4.73 12.57 -29.42
CA GLU A 42 -4.87 13.80 -30.23
C GLU A 42 -3.56 14.60 -30.38
N GLY A 43 -2.57 14.33 -29.51
CA GLY A 43 -1.33 15.10 -29.40
C GLY A 43 -1.47 16.36 -28.53
N LEU A 44 -0.38 16.79 -27.91
CA LEU A 44 -0.41 18.06 -27.16
C LEU A 44 -0.55 19.23 -28.13
N ARG A 45 -1.43 20.18 -27.78
CA ARG A 45 -1.66 21.37 -28.60
C ARG A 45 -0.46 22.30 -28.63
N ASP A 46 -0.33 23.05 -29.73
CA ASP A 46 0.80 23.94 -29.99
C ASP A 46 0.94 25.07 -28.95
N GLU A 47 -0.13 25.44 -28.24
CA GLU A 47 -0.07 26.47 -27.20
C GLU A 47 0.63 25.99 -25.92
N VAL A 48 0.54 24.70 -25.58
CA VAL A 48 1.09 24.14 -24.32
C VAL A 48 2.32 23.28 -24.56
N LYS A 49 2.43 22.61 -25.71
CA LYS A 49 3.53 21.67 -25.99
C LYS A 49 4.92 22.32 -25.86
N PRO A 50 5.19 23.51 -26.44
CA PRO A 50 6.49 24.16 -26.27
C PRO A 50 6.78 24.56 -24.83
N LEU A 51 5.74 24.92 -24.06
CA LEU A 51 5.87 25.30 -22.66
C LEU A 51 6.17 24.08 -21.79
N PHE A 52 5.48 22.96 -22.01
CA PHE A 52 5.76 21.70 -21.31
C PHE A 52 7.14 21.15 -21.68
N ASN A 53 7.56 21.22 -22.96
CA ASN A 53 8.94 20.89 -23.36
C ASN A 53 9.95 21.69 -22.53
N LYS A 54 9.73 23.00 -22.39
CA LYS A 54 10.62 23.87 -21.63
C LYS A 54 10.63 23.54 -20.14
N ILE A 55 9.48 23.18 -19.56
CA ILE A 55 9.41 22.75 -18.16
C ILE A 55 10.18 21.44 -17.95
N CYS A 56 10.14 20.53 -18.92
CA CYS A 56 10.89 19.27 -18.89
C CYS A 56 12.41 19.43 -19.06
N ASP A 57 12.92 20.63 -19.35
CA ASP A 57 14.36 20.89 -19.44
C ASP A 57 15.05 20.77 -18.06
N THR A 58 15.80 19.69 -17.88
CA THR A 58 16.49 19.36 -16.62
C THR A 58 17.68 20.26 -16.33
N GLU A 59 18.23 20.95 -17.33
CA GLU A 59 19.32 21.92 -17.13
C GLU A 59 18.85 23.15 -16.33
N ILE A 60 17.54 23.38 -16.27
CA ILE A 60 16.93 24.49 -15.53
C ILE A 60 16.33 23.96 -14.23
N GLU A 61 17.11 24.01 -13.15
CA GLU A 61 16.72 23.52 -11.83
C GLU A 61 15.39 24.10 -11.33
N LYS A 62 15.15 25.40 -11.53
CA LYS A 62 13.92 26.08 -11.07
C LYS A 62 12.64 25.50 -11.69
N PHE A 63 12.76 24.77 -12.80
CA PHE A 63 11.63 24.10 -13.46
C PHE A 63 11.23 22.76 -12.84
N ARG A 64 12.01 22.24 -11.87
CA ARG A 64 11.70 21.01 -11.14
C ARG A 64 10.30 21.01 -10.54
N HIS A 65 9.86 22.12 -9.97
CA HIS A 65 8.51 22.26 -9.42
C HIS A 65 7.41 22.08 -10.49
N GLY A 66 7.66 22.51 -11.73
CA GLY A 66 6.76 22.25 -12.84
C GLY A 66 6.77 20.77 -13.23
N ARG A 67 7.93 20.11 -13.24
CA ARG A 67 8.07 18.68 -13.54
C ARG A 67 7.34 17.79 -12.54
N VAL A 68 7.37 18.13 -11.24
CA VAL A 68 6.57 17.43 -10.20
C VAL A 68 5.08 17.46 -10.57
N LEU A 69 4.55 18.60 -11.00
CA LEU A 69 3.16 18.72 -11.42
C LEU A 69 2.88 17.96 -12.72
N LEU A 70 3.74 18.06 -13.73
CA LEU A 70 3.58 17.26 -14.95
C LEU A 70 3.58 15.75 -14.63
N ALA A 71 4.44 15.31 -13.71
CA ALA A 71 4.51 13.93 -13.26
C ALA A 71 3.23 13.45 -12.55
N ALA A 72 2.61 14.32 -11.74
CA ALA A 72 1.29 14.05 -11.15
C ALA A 72 0.18 13.85 -12.21
N HIS A 73 0.37 14.40 -13.41
CA HIS A 73 -0.55 14.28 -14.54
C HIS A 73 -0.08 13.31 -15.64
N THR A 74 0.93 12.48 -15.36
CA THR A 74 1.58 11.60 -16.36
C THR A 74 0.59 10.74 -17.14
N ILE A 75 -0.42 10.15 -16.49
CA ILE A 75 -1.39 9.29 -17.17
C ILE A 75 -2.15 10.07 -18.25
N ALA A 76 -2.65 11.27 -17.93
CA ALA A 76 -3.39 12.08 -18.87
C ALA A 76 -2.49 12.54 -20.03
N LEU A 77 -1.28 13.02 -19.71
CA LEU A 77 -0.32 13.47 -20.72
C LEU A 77 0.11 12.32 -21.65
N PHE A 78 0.36 11.14 -21.10
CA PHE A 78 0.73 9.94 -21.87
C PHE A 78 -0.42 9.46 -22.77
N ARG A 79 -1.67 9.50 -22.28
CA ARG A 79 -2.84 9.13 -23.09
C ARG A 79 -3.04 10.06 -24.27
N VAL A 80 -2.81 11.36 -24.08
CA VAL A 80 -3.02 12.39 -25.10
C VAL A 80 -1.88 12.42 -26.12
N ASP A 81 -0.63 12.38 -25.66
CA ASP A 81 0.55 12.42 -26.54
C ASP A 81 1.64 11.47 -26.03
N GLU A 82 1.48 10.18 -26.32
CA GLU A 82 2.41 9.12 -25.92
C GLU A 82 3.84 9.40 -26.41
N LYS A 83 3.99 9.91 -27.64
CA LYS A 83 5.31 10.21 -28.23
C LYS A 83 6.00 11.31 -27.45
N TRP A 84 5.27 12.39 -27.12
CA TRP A 84 5.79 13.45 -26.29
C TRP A 84 6.15 12.96 -24.89
N ALA A 85 5.26 12.20 -24.24
CA ALA A 85 5.50 11.70 -22.89
C ALA A 85 6.77 10.84 -22.85
N LYS A 86 6.95 9.93 -23.80
CA LYS A 86 8.17 9.10 -23.92
C LYS A 86 9.44 9.91 -24.16
N ALA A 87 9.36 11.01 -24.90
CA ALA A 87 10.52 11.84 -25.23
C ALA A 87 10.94 12.80 -24.12
N TYR A 88 9.98 13.35 -23.35
CA TYR A 88 10.24 14.46 -22.42
C TYR A 88 9.87 14.18 -20.97
N LEU A 89 8.84 13.38 -20.72
CA LEU A 89 8.29 13.19 -19.37
C LEU A 89 8.79 11.89 -18.72
N LEU A 90 8.71 10.76 -19.42
CA LEU A 90 9.10 9.47 -18.87
C LEU A 90 10.59 9.35 -18.53
N PRO A 91 11.54 9.98 -19.26
CA PRO A 91 12.95 9.98 -18.86
C PRO A 91 13.18 10.59 -17.47
N LEU A 92 12.27 11.45 -16.99
CA LEU A 92 12.36 12.05 -15.66
C LEU A 92 12.17 11.03 -14.53
N PHE A 93 11.62 9.84 -14.80
CA PHE A 93 11.41 8.79 -13.80
C PHE A 93 12.63 7.87 -13.63
N ASP A 94 13.61 7.96 -14.53
CA ASP A 94 14.78 7.09 -14.57
C ASP A 94 15.83 7.53 -13.53
N TRP A 95 15.99 6.70 -12.50
CA TRP A 95 16.94 6.92 -11.41
C TRP A 95 18.39 6.98 -11.90
N GLN A 96 18.72 6.28 -12.99
CA GLN A 96 20.07 6.24 -13.55
C GLN A 96 20.43 7.50 -14.34
N LEU A 97 19.42 8.23 -14.84
CA LEU A 97 19.64 9.52 -15.51
C LEU A 97 19.84 10.64 -14.49
N SER A 98 19.00 10.71 -13.47
CA SER A 98 19.13 11.69 -12.39
C SER A 98 18.26 11.31 -11.19
N GLU A 99 18.88 10.95 -10.08
CA GLU A 99 18.17 10.65 -8.82
C GLU A 99 17.28 11.80 -8.34
N VAL A 100 17.74 13.05 -8.52
CA VAL A 100 17.01 14.24 -8.08
C VAL A 100 15.72 14.44 -8.88
N GLU A 101 15.78 14.24 -10.20
CA GLU A 101 14.62 14.37 -11.07
C GLU A 101 13.70 13.15 -10.96
N ALA A 102 14.25 11.94 -10.85
CA ALA A 102 13.51 10.71 -10.58
C ALA A 102 12.70 10.82 -9.30
N ARG A 103 13.32 11.22 -8.19
CA ARG A 103 12.62 11.46 -6.93
C ARG A 103 11.46 12.45 -7.11
N ALA A 104 11.71 13.60 -7.73
CA ALA A 104 10.69 14.61 -7.95
C ALA A 104 9.52 14.11 -8.83
N ALA A 105 9.82 13.35 -9.88
CA ALA A 105 8.81 12.75 -10.75
C ALA A 105 7.98 11.68 -10.03
N TRP A 106 8.64 10.78 -9.29
CA TRP A 106 7.97 9.76 -8.50
C TRP A 106 7.08 10.36 -7.40
N GLU A 107 7.56 11.35 -6.65
CA GLU A 107 6.76 12.07 -5.65
C GLU A 107 5.50 12.70 -6.28
N GLY A 108 5.65 13.31 -7.45
CA GLY A 108 4.51 13.87 -8.21
C GLY A 108 3.50 12.79 -8.61
N PHE A 109 3.95 11.70 -9.24
CA PHE A 109 3.09 10.60 -9.67
C PHE A 109 2.38 9.91 -8.48
N LEU A 110 3.12 9.65 -7.40
CA LEU A 110 2.64 8.97 -6.19
C LEU A 110 1.71 9.83 -5.32
N TRP A 111 1.48 11.09 -5.68
CA TRP A 111 0.44 11.92 -5.08
C TRP A 111 -0.97 11.37 -5.35
N SER A 112 -1.23 10.84 -6.56
CA SER A 112 -2.50 10.20 -6.92
C SER A 112 -2.29 9.07 -7.93
N PRO A 113 -1.60 7.98 -7.54
CA PRO A 113 -1.21 6.94 -8.47
C PRO A 113 -2.43 6.14 -8.92
N ARG A 114 -2.49 5.78 -10.20
CA ARG A 114 -3.57 4.98 -10.78
C ARG A 114 -3.01 3.94 -11.74
N LEU A 115 -3.70 2.81 -11.83
CA LEU A 115 -3.36 1.77 -12.79
C LEU A 115 -3.71 2.24 -14.20
N TYR A 116 -2.71 2.28 -15.07
CA TYR A 116 -2.90 2.43 -16.50
C TYR A 116 -1.84 1.60 -17.22
N ARG A 117 -2.24 0.40 -17.68
CA ARG A 117 -1.32 -0.63 -18.19
C ARG A 117 -0.36 -0.15 -19.29
N PRO A 118 -0.79 0.64 -20.30
CA PRO A 118 0.14 1.14 -21.32
C PRO A 118 1.27 2.01 -20.74
N LEU A 119 0.96 2.87 -19.77
CA LEU A 119 1.99 3.64 -19.07
C LEU A 119 2.88 2.75 -18.23
N LEU A 120 2.30 1.82 -17.44
CA LEU A 120 3.07 0.90 -16.60
C LEU A 120 4.05 0.06 -17.43
N SER A 121 3.66 -0.35 -18.64
CA SER A 121 4.57 -1.02 -19.56
C SER A 121 5.71 -0.11 -20.03
N ALA A 122 5.46 1.19 -20.20
CA ALA A 122 6.46 2.15 -20.63
C ALA A 122 7.42 2.56 -19.50
N ILE A 123 6.97 2.57 -18.24
CA ILE A 123 7.79 2.91 -17.06
C ILE A 123 8.18 1.67 -16.23
N LYS A 124 8.05 0.47 -16.80
CA LYS A 124 8.22 -0.79 -16.07
C LYS A 124 9.54 -0.85 -15.29
N GLN A 125 10.66 -0.59 -15.98
CA GLN A 125 11.98 -0.68 -15.36
C GLN A 125 12.18 0.38 -14.26
N PRO A 126 11.94 1.69 -14.52
CA PRO A 126 11.97 2.70 -13.47
C PRO A 126 11.07 2.39 -12.27
N LEU A 127 9.86 1.85 -12.50
CA LEU A 127 8.94 1.49 -11.42
C LEU A 127 9.53 0.41 -10.52
N LEU A 128 10.13 -0.65 -11.08
CA LEU A 128 10.73 -1.73 -10.30
C LEU A 128 11.99 -1.25 -9.55
N GLU A 129 12.83 -0.45 -10.20
CA GLU A 129 14.03 0.14 -9.61
C GLU A 129 13.70 1.10 -8.44
N THR A 130 12.52 1.71 -8.44
CA THR A 130 12.09 2.59 -7.34
C THR A 130 12.08 1.92 -5.96
N ALA A 131 12.00 0.58 -5.87
CA ALA A 131 12.13 -0.10 -4.58
C ALA A 131 13.53 0.01 -3.97
N THR A 132 14.60 0.11 -4.78
CA THR A 132 15.95 0.33 -4.24
C THR A 132 16.16 1.77 -3.78
N HIS A 133 15.27 2.68 -4.19
CA HIS A 133 15.26 4.10 -3.81
C HIS A 133 14.10 4.45 -2.85
N TYR A 134 13.66 3.46 -2.05
CA TYR A 134 12.49 3.61 -1.20
C TYR A 134 12.65 4.74 -0.18
N GLU A 135 13.83 4.87 0.43
CA GLU A 135 14.10 5.89 1.46
C GLU A 135 14.15 7.30 0.86
N GLU A 136 14.62 7.42 -0.38
CA GLU A 136 14.72 8.67 -1.13
C GLU A 136 13.35 9.26 -1.44
N LEU A 137 12.27 8.46 -1.47
CA LEU A 137 10.90 8.93 -1.63
C LEU A 137 10.32 9.60 -0.37
N GLY A 138 11.00 9.50 0.77
CA GLY A 138 10.56 10.06 2.05
C GLY A 138 9.09 9.72 2.36
N LYS A 139 8.24 10.75 2.52
CA LYS A 139 6.82 10.58 2.87
C LYS A 139 5.97 9.87 1.80
N HIS A 140 6.48 9.74 0.57
CA HIS A 140 5.79 9.08 -0.54
C HIS A 140 6.15 7.59 -0.67
N ALA A 141 7.13 7.10 0.11
CA ALA A 141 7.60 5.73 0.05
C ALA A 141 6.47 4.71 0.35
N LYS A 142 5.63 5.01 1.35
CA LYS A 142 4.48 4.16 1.70
C LYS A 142 3.45 4.07 0.56
N GLN A 143 3.25 5.17 -0.16
CA GLN A 143 2.36 5.25 -1.33
C GLN A 143 2.93 4.42 -2.49
N TYR A 144 4.25 4.42 -2.69
CA TYR A 144 4.90 3.54 -3.65
C TYR A 144 4.65 2.06 -3.32
N ALA A 145 4.93 1.63 -2.08
CA ALA A 145 4.69 0.24 -1.69
C ALA A 145 3.21 -0.17 -1.81
N ALA A 146 2.30 0.72 -1.43
CA ALA A 146 0.86 0.50 -1.62
C ALA A 146 0.51 0.37 -3.11
N PHE A 147 1.05 1.24 -3.97
CA PHE A 147 0.80 1.21 -5.41
C PHE A 147 1.37 -0.06 -6.07
N LEU A 148 2.61 -0.44 -5.75
CA LEU A 148 3.24 -1.67 -6.21
C LEU A 148 2.39 -2.90 -5.83
N THR A 149 1.83 -2.90 -4.63
CA THR A 149 0.92 -3.96 -4.17
C THR A 149 -0.35 -4.04 -5.02
N ILE A 150 -0.96 -2.90 -5.33
CA ILE A 150 -2.13 -2.85 -6.21
C ILE A 150 -1.78 -3.33 -7.63
N VAL A 151 -0.59 -2.98 -8.14
CA VAL A 151 -0.07 -3.52 -9.41
C VAL A 151 0.05 -5.05 -9.35
N ALA A 152 0.57 -5.59 -8.24
CA ALA A 152 0.71 -7.04 -8.07
C ALA A 152 -0.63 -7.78 -7.96
N LEU A 153 -1.68 -7.13 -7.43
CA LEU A 153 -3.04 -7.68 -7.35
C LEU A 153 -3.77 -7.66 -8.70
N ASP A 154 -3.42 -6.79 -9.66
CA ASP A 154 -4.13 -6.68 -10.96
C ASP A 154 -3.98 -7.94 -11.85
N LEU A 155 -3.03 -8.85 -11.54
CA LEU A 155 -2.68 -10.06 -12.31
C LEU A 155 -2.56 -9.79 -13.83
N GLY A 156 -2.09 -8.61 -14.21
CA GLY A 156 -1.81 -8.27 -15.61
C GLY A 156 -0.58 -9.00 -16.14
N ASP A 157 -0.35 -8.88 -17.45
CA ASP A 157 0.81 -9.42 -18.16
C ASP A 157 2.00 -8.45 -18.23
N THR A 158 1.84 -7.22 -17.74
CA THR A 158 2.89 -6.20 -17.74
C THR A 158 4.10 -6.61 -16.87
N PHE A 159 3.84 -7.22 -15.70
CA PHE A 159 4.87 -7.64 -14.76
C PHE A 159 4.78 -9.14 -14.54
N THR A 160 5.94 -9.79 -14.51
CA THR A 160 6.00 -11.20 -14.10
C THR A 160 5.89 -11.30 -12.59
N THR A 161 5.36 -12.42 -12.10
CA THR A 161 5.31 -12.71 -10.67
C THR A 161 6.71 -12.68 -10.03
N LYS A 162 7.74 -13.13 -10.76
CA LYS A 162 9.13 -13.10 -10.29
C LYS A 162 9.62 -11.67 -10.06
N GLU A 163 9.42 -10.77 -11.02
CA GLU A 163 9.82 -9.36 -10.87
C GLU A 163 9.12 -8.71 -9.66
N LEU A 164 7.81 -8.94 -9.50
CA LEU A 164 7.06 -8.40 -8.37
C LEU A 164 7.53 -8.96 -7.03
N ALA A 165 7.83 -10.27 -6.96
CA ALA A 165 8.37 -10.91 -5.77
C ALA A 165 9.76 -10.36 -5.42
N GLU A 166 10.65 -10.21 -6.40
CA GLU A 166 12.00 -9.64 -6.21
C GLU A 166 11.92 -8.22 -5.66
N VAL A 167 11.11 -7.35 -6.27
CA VAL A 167 10.95 -5.96 -5.83
C VAL A 167 10.27 -5.85 -4.46
N THR A 168 9.29 -6.72 -4.17
CA THR A 168 8.62 -6.73 -2.85
C THR A 168 9.59 -7.17 -1.74
N ASN A 169 10.53 -8.08 -2.03
CA ASN A 169 11.58 -8.49 -1.08
C ASN A 169 12.62 -7.39 -0.78
N ILE A 170 12.72 -6.35 -1.61
CA ILE A 170 13.62 -5.21 -1.37
C ILE A 170 12.99 -4.22 -0.37
N LEU A 171 11.66 -4.17 -0.29
CA LEU A 171 10.97 -3.19 0.56
C LEU A 171 11.36 -3.34 2.04
N PRO A 172 11.59 -2.22 2.75
CA PRO A 172 11.80 -2.26 4.19
C PRO A 172 10.48 -2.59 4.90
N THR A 173 10.58 -2.79 6.21
CA THR A 173 9.45 -3.12 7.10
C THR A 173 8.23 -2.21 6.90
N GLU A 174 8.44 -0.90 6.79
CA GLU A 174 7.39 0.10 6.58
C GLU A 174 6.71 -0.07 5.22
N GLY A 175 7.46 -0.47 4.19
CA GLY A 175 6.94 -0.78 2.87
C GLY A 175 6.07 -2.04 2.90
N LEU A 176 6.53 -3.10 3.57
CA LEU A 176 5.74 -4.33 3.76
C LEU A 176 4.47 -4.09 4.59
N GLN A 177 4.53 -3.27 5.64
CA GLN A 177 3.34 -2.85 6.38
C GLN A 177 2.34 -2.13 5.47
N SER A 178 2.83 -1.22 4.64
CA SER A 178 2.01 -0.48 3.66
C SER A 178 1.40 -1.40 2.62
N ALA A 179 2.11 -2.45 2.22
CA ALA A 179 1.61 -3.49 1.32
C ALA A 179 0.45 -4.28 1.94
N VAL A 180 0.58 -4.80 3.17
CA VAL A 180 -0.54 -5.50 3.85
C VAL A 180 -1.75 -4.58 3.96
N GLN A 181 -1.56 -3.33 4.37
CA GLN A 181 -2.65 -2.36 4.45
C GLN A 181 -3.31 -2.10 3.09
N ALA A 182 -2.54 -2.07 2.00
CA ALA A 182 -3.08 -1.92 0.65
C ALA A 182 -3.91 -3.15 0.23
N VAL A 183 -3.43 -4.36 0.52
CA VAL A 183 -4.21 -5.60 0.31
C VAL A 183 -5.52 -5.55 1.11
N THR A 184 -5.48 -5.20 2.40
CA THR A 184 -6.67 -5.12 3.25
C THR A 184 -7.66 -4.10 2.71
N ARG A 185 -7.21 -2.90 2.33
CA ARG A 185 -8.09 -1.89 1.73
C ARG A 185 -8.72 -2.37 0.42
N ALA A 186 -7.94 -3.05 -0.43
CA ALA A 186 -8.46 -3.59 -1.69
C ALA A 186 -9.49 -4.70 -1.46
N LEU A 187 -9.25 -5.59 -0.50
CA LEU A 187 -10.17 -6.64 -0.10
C LEU A 187 -11.47 -6.08 0.48
N VAL A 188 -11.39 -5.12 1.41
CA VAL A 188 -12.56 -4.45 1.98
C VAL A 188 -13.35 -3.71 0.91
N GLY A 189 -12.66 -3.04 -0.02
CA GLY A 189 -13.27 -2.36 -1.16
C GLY A 189 -13.95 -3.27 -2.19
N ALA A 190 -13.65 -4.57 -2.19
CA ALA A 190 -14.35 -5.57 -3.01
C ALA A 190 -15.75 -5.92 -2.46
N ASP A 191 -16.05 -5.49 -1.23
CA ASP A 191 -17.36 -5.59 -0.57
C ASP A 191 -18.02 -6.98 -0.69
N GLU A 192 -19.15 -7.12 -1.38
CA GLU A 192 -19.85 -8.41 -1.55
C GLU A 192 -19.00 -9.48 -2.30
N GLN A 193 -17.94 -9.08 -3.01
CA GLN A 193 -17.05 -9.98 -3.73
C GLN A 193 -15.79 -10.36 -2.94
N ARG A 194 -15.72 -10.06 -1.63
CA ARG A 194 -14.55 -10.37 -0.77
C ARG A 194 -14.02 -11.79 -0.94
N GLY A 195 -14.87 -12.81 -0.82
CA GLY A 195 -14.43 -14.21 -0.97
C GLY A 195 -13.81 -14.50 -2.34
N LYS A 196 -14.43 -14.04 -3.43
CA LYS A 196 -13.85 -14.20 -4.77
C LYS A 196 -12.58 -13.38 -4.96
N TYR A 197 -12.52 -12.18 -4.38
CA TYR A 197 -11.33 -11.32 -4.45
C TYR A 197 -10.17 -11.96 -3.67
N TRP A 198 -10.46 -12.57 -2.52
CA TRP A 198 -9.50 -13.34 -1.75
C TRP A 198 -8.87 -14.44 -2.60
N SER A 199 -9.67 -15.41 -3.05
CA SER A 199 -9.15 -16.58 -3.76
C SER A 199 -8.49 -16.24 -5.09
N ASN A 200 -8.99 -15.23 -5.82
CA ASN A 200 -8.46 -14.87 -7.13
C ASN A 200 -7.31 -13.88 -7.10
N ARG A 201 -7.16 -13.04 -6.07
CA ARG A 201 -6.21 -11.91 -6.07
C ARG A 201 -5.28 -11.94 -4.85
N VAL A 202 -5.85 -12.02 -3.66
CA VAL A 202 -5.07 -11.93 -2.41
C VAL A 202 -4.27 -13.22 -2.18
N LEU A 203 -4.90 -14.38 -2.30
CA LEU A 203 -4.24 -15.67 -2.08
C LEU A 203 -3.06 -15.90 -3.05
N PRO A 204 -3.18 -15.67 -4.38
CA PRO A 204 -2.04 -15.75 -5.30
C PRO A 204 -0.91 -14.78 -4.94
N TYR A 205 -1.23 -13.57 -4.48
CA TYR A 205 -0.23 -12.59 -4.05
C TYR A 205 0.60 -13.11 -2.86
N PHE A 206 -0.03 -13.64 -1.81
CA PHE A 206 0.70 -14.21 -0.68
C PHE A 206 1.49 -15.48 -1.03
N LYS A 207 0.96 -16.29 -1.94
CA LYS A 207 1.64 -17.52 -2.38
C LYS A 207 2.91 -17.24 -3.18
N SER A 208 2.89 -16.21 -4.04
CA SER A 208 3.90 -16.06 -5.08
C SER A 208 4.67 -14.74 -5.08
N VAL A 209 4.20 -13.70 -4.39
CA VAL A 209 4.84 -12.36 -4.34
C VAL A 209 5.31 -12.00 -2.93
N TRP A 210 4.52 -12.31 -1.90
CA TRP A 210 4.85 -11.93 -0.52
C TRP A 210 6.16 -12.56 -0.01
N PRO A 211 7.02 -11.80 0.69
CA PRO A 211 8.25 -12.31 1.29
C PRO A 211 8.00 -13.41 2.32
N LYS A 212 8.69 -14.55 2.18
CA LYS A 212 8.58 -15.70 3.11
C LYS A 212 9.76 -15.81 4.06
N ASN A 213 10.48 -14.71 4.26
CA ASN A 213 11.71 -14.68 5.03
C ASN A 213 11.39 -14.65 6.52
N ARG A 214 12.21 -15.32 7.33
CA ARG A 214 11.98 -15.42 8.79
C ARG A 214 11.98 -14.06 9.48
N ASP A 215 12.77 -13.11 9.00
CA ASP A 215 12.85 -11.77 9.58
C ASP A 215 11.50 -11.05 9.51
N VAL A 216 10.78 -11.19 8.38
CA VAL A 216 9.43 -10.62 8.20
C VAL A 216 8.42 -11.30 9.12
N MET A 217 8.51 -12.62 9.29
CA MET A 217 7.66 -13.39 10.21
C MET A 217 7.81 -12.93 11.66
N MET A 218 8.95 -12.37 12.05
CA MET A 218 9.23 -11.96 13.43
C MET A 218 8.79 -10.52 13.75
N ILE A 219 8.14 -9.80 12.83
CA ILE A 219 7.74 -8.41 13.04
C ILE A 219 6.33 -8.37 13.65
N PRO A 220 6.13 -7.96 14.92
CA PRO A 220 4.82 -7.97 15.56
C PRO A 220 3.80 -7.10 14.83
N LYS A 221 4.23 -5.97 14.26
CA LYS A 221 3.33 -5.09 13.51
C LYS A 221 2.81 -5.72 12.21
N ILE A 222 3.60 -6.57 11.56
CA ILE A 222 3.14 -7.33 10.39
C ILE A 222 2.12 -8.39 10.82
N SER A 223 2.36 -9.10 11.93
CA SER A 223 1.38 -10.03 12.52
C SER A 223 0.05 -9.35 12.80
N GLU A 224 0.06 -8.16 13.43
CA GLU A 224 -1.17 -7.39 13.71
C GLU A 224 -1.92 -7.04 12.41
N LEU A 225 -1.22 -6.55 11.39
CA LEU A 225 -1.84 -6.18 10.11
C LEU A 225 -2.39 -7.39 9.34
N LEU A 226 -1.66 -8.51 9.35
CA LEU A 226 -2.12 -9.77 8.74
C LEU A 226 -3.31 -10.35 9.51
N GLY A 227 -3.33 -10.24 10.83
CA GLY A 227 -4.49 -10.64 11.63
C GLY A 227 -5.72 -9.79 11.28
N GLY A 228 -5.54 -8.49 11.08
CA GLY A 228 -6.60 -7.61 10.56
C GLY A 228 -7.06 -8.01 9.16
N LEU A 229 -6.14 -8.44 8.29
CA LEU A 229 -6.48 -8.96 6.97
C LEU A 229 -7.30 -10.26 7.04
N CYS A 230 -6.94 -11.21 7.92
CA CYS A 230 -7.73 -12.43 8.13
C CYS A 230 -9.18 -12.07 8.47
N VAL A 231 -9.38 -11.21 9.47
CA VAL A 231 -10.72 -10.79 9.90
C VAL A 231 -11.47 -10.05 8.78
N ALA A 232 -10.76 -9.22 8.00
CA ALA A 232 -11.35 -8.50 6.88
C ALA A 232 -11.85 -9.42 5.75
N ALA A 233 -11.30 -10.64 5.64
CA ALA A 233 -11.69 -11.65 4.65
C ALA A 233 -13.08 -12.27 4.89
N ARG A 234 -13.68 -12.07 6.07
CA ARG A 234 -15.05 -12.48 6.43
C ARG A 234 -15.35 -13.94 6.11
N GLU A 235 -16.14 -14.23 5.07
CA GLU A 235 -16.53 -15.60 4.71
C GLU A 235 -15.32 -16.46 4.32
N ALA A 236 -14.23 -15.83 3.88
CA ALA A 236 -12.94 -16.48 3.60
C ALA A 236 -11.99 -16.50 4.81
N PHE A 237 -12.46 -16.14 6.02
CA PHE A 237 -11.64 -16.11 7.24
C PHE A 237 -10.91 -17.43 7.53
N PRO A 238 -11.54 -18.63 7.45
CA PRO A 238 -10.83 -19.89 7.68
C PRO A 238 -9.68 -20.11 6.69
N GLU A 239 -9.92 -19.88 5.40
CA GLU A 239 -8.90 -20.00 4.34
C GLU A 239 -7.78 -18.97 4.55
N ALA A 240 -8.13 -17.76 4.96
CA ALA A 240 -7.17 -16.70 5.24
C ALA A 240 -6.29 -17.03 6.45
N LEU A 241 -6.88 -17.58 7.51
CA LEU A 241 -6.14 -18.01 8.68
C LEU A 241 -5.22 -19.18 8.36
N GLU A 242 -5.69 -20.17 7.61
CA GLU A 242 -4.88 -21.34 7.22
C GLU A 242 -3.62 -20.93 6.45
N GLU A 243 -3.75 -20.00 5.49
CA GLU A 243 -2.61 -19.50 4.73
C GLU A 243 -1.71 -18.63 5.61
N LEU A 244 -2.28 -17.68 6.37
CA LEU A 244 -1.51 -16.62 7.05
C LEU A 244 -1.00 -16.96 8.46
N GLN A 245 -1.46 -18.06 9.07
CA GLN A 245 -1.14 -18.43 10.46
C GLN A 245 0.36 -18.45 10.78
N TYR A 246 1.22 -18.80 9.81
CA TYR A 246 2.67 -18.89 10.03
C TYR A 246 3.34 -17.53 10.24
N TRP A 247 2.67 -16.43 9.89
CA TRP A 247 3.13 -15.06 10.16
C TRP A 247 2.41 -14.42 11.35
N LEU A 248 1.43 -15.13 11.93
CA LEU A 248 0.76 -14.69 13.15
C LEU A 248 1.60 -15.09 14.35
N GLN A 249 1.79 -14.12 15.23
CA GLN A 249 2.44 -14.28 16.52
C GLN A 249 1.74 -13.40 17.55
N PRO A 250 1.95 -13.66 18.85
CA PRO A 250 1.37 -12.83 19.88
C PRO A 250 1.75 -11.36 19.74
N ILE A 251 0.78 -10.47 19.90
CA ILE A 251 0.94 -9.02 19.75
C ILE A 251 0.70 -8.29 21.07
N GLU A 252 1.31 -7.12 21.22
CA GLU A 252 1.26 -6.33 22.47
C GLU A 252 -0.16 -5.85 22.80
N HIS A 253 -0.93 -5.43 21.78
CA HIS A 253 -2.26 -4.84 21.94
C HIS A 253 -3.30 -5.52 21.04
N PRO A 254 -3.81 -6.70 21.41
CA PRO A 254 -4.75 -7.47 20.58
C PRO A 254 -6.18 -6.91 20.56
N PHE A 255 -6.49 -5.89 21.37
CA PHE A 255 -7.85 -5.34 21.50
C PHE A 255 -8.52 -5.03 20.16
N HIS A 256 -7.81 -4.34 19.24
CA HIS A 256 -8.41 -3.96 17.97
C HIS A 256 -8.81 -5.18 17.13
N LEU A 257 -8.00 -6.25 17.12
CA LEU A 257 -8.32 -7.46 16.37
C LEU A 257 -9.47 -8.24 17.02
N VAL A 258 -9.51 -8.28 18.35
CA VAL A 258 -10.64 -8.88 19.11
C VAL A 258 -11.94 -8.13 18.81
N HIS A 259 -11.91 -6.80 18.81
CA HIS A 259 -13.04 -5.96 18.44
C HIS A 259 -13.55 -6.28 17.02
N LEU A 260 -12.64 -6.29 16.04
CA LEU A 260 -13.00 -6.59 14.65
C LEU A 260 -13.56 -8.01 14.48
N LEU A 261 -13.00 -9.00 15.19
CA LEU A 261 -13.46 -10.40 15.16
C LEU A 261 -14.89 -10.52 15.69
N ASN A 262 -15.19 -9.82 16.78
CA ASN A 262 -16.51 -9.75 17.40
C ASN A 262 -17.52 -9.02 16.50
N GLU A 263 -17.15 -7.84 15.99
CA GLU A 263 -18.01 -7.05 15.09
C GLU A 263 -18.39 -7.83 13.83
N ALA A 264 -17.43 -8.57 13.26
CA ALA A 264 -17.65 -9.44 12.10
C ALA A 264 -18.41 -10.74 12.44
N LYS A 265 -18.72 -10.99 13.73
CA LYS A 265 -19.41 -12.19 14.24
C LYS A 265 -18.73 -13.49 13.81
N LEU A 266 -17.40 -13.48 13.70
CA LEU A 266 -16.63 -14.64 13.23
C LEU A 266 -16.56 -15.74 14.29
N CYS A 267 -16.62 -15.39 15.58
CA CYS A 267 -16.73 -16.34 16.68
C CYS A 267 -17.95 -17.27 16.57
N ASN A 268 -19.07 -16.76 16.04
CA ASN A 268 -20.30 -17.54 15.85
C ASN A 268 -20.29 -18.35 14.55
N GLN A 269 -19.63 -17.84 13.50
CA GLN A 269 -19.62 -18.47 12.18
C GLN A 269 -18.53 -19.55 12.06
N PHE A 270 -17.36 -19.31 12.64
CA PHE A 270 -16.17 -20.15 12.55
C PHE A 270 -15.51 -20.31 13.93
N PRO A 271 -16.18 -20.96 14.90
CA PRO A 271 -15.73 -20.96 16.30
C PRO A 271 -14.34 -21.60 16.50
N SER A 272 -14.03 -22.69 15.80
CA SER A 272 -12.72 -23.35 15.88
C SER A 272 -11.59 -22.48 15.31
N ASP A 273 -11.81 -21.82 14.17
CA ASP A 273 -10.83 -20.94 13.53
C ASP A 273 -10.66 -19.64 14.33
N ALA A 274 -11.75 -19.08 14.86
CA ALA A 274 -11.70 -17.92 15.74
C ALA A 274 -10.89 -18.23 17.01
N LEU A 275 -11.06 -19.42 17.59
CA LEU A 275 -10.27 -19.88 18.72
C LEU A 275 -8.78 -20.02 18.36
N ALA A 276 -8.47 -20.61 17.20
CA ALA A 276 -7.10 -20.72 16.71
C ALA A 276 -6.45 -19.33 16.53
N PHE A 277 -7.19 -18.39 15.94
CA PHE A 277 -6.75 -17.02 15.72
C PHE A 277 -6.45 -16.29 17.03
N LEU A 278 -7.39 -16.30 17.99
CA LEU A 278 -7.20 -15.69 19.30
C LEU A 278 -5.98 -16.29 20.02
N ASN A 279 -5.82 -17.62 19.97
CA ASN A 279 -4.68 -18.29 20.58
C ASN A 279 -3.34 -17.90 19.94
N ALA A 280 -3.32 -17.60 18.64
CA ALA A 280 -2.13 -17.19 17.91
C ALA A 280 -1.70 -15.74 18.23
N ILE A 281 -2.64 -14.83 18.47
CA ILE A 281 -2.35 -13.39 18.65
C ILE A 281 -2.29 -12.94 20.13
N ILE A 282 -2.79 -13.75 21.06
CA ILE A 282 -2.82 -13.43 22.50
C ILE A 282 -1.73 -14.21 23.23
N ASP A 283 -0.82 -13.50 23.90
CA ASP A 283 0.10 -14.07 24.88
C ASP A 283 -0.53 -14.09 26.28
N ASP A 284 0.06 -14.86 27.19
CA ASP A 284 -0.39 -15.02 28.57
C ASP A 284 -0.34 -13.71 29.37
N ASN A 285 0.43 -12.72 28.92
CA ASN A 285 0.61 -11.41 29.56
C ASN A 285 -0.07 -10.25 28.79
N ALA A 286 -0.92 -10.55 27.81
CA ALA A 286 -1.52 -9.53 26.96
C ALA A 286 -2.46 -8.59 27.76
N GLN A 287 -2.31 -7.28 27.56
CA GLN A 287 -3.24 -6.29 28.09
C GLN A 287 -4.53 -6.30 27.27
N LEU A 288 -5.56 -6.98 27.80
CA LEU A 288 -6.83 -7.20 27.12
C LEU A 288 -7.92 -6.27 27.67
N LEU A 289 -8.79 -5.78 26.78
CA LEU A 289 -10.08 -5.24 27.18
C LEU A 289 -11.05 -6.39 27.43
N LEU A 290 -11.31 -6.64 28.71
CA LEU A 290 -11.99 -7.82 29.25
C LEU A 290 -13.39 -8.06 28.66
N GLY A 291 -14.13 -7.02 28.31
CA GLY A 291 -15.53 -7.13 27.88
C GLY A 291 -15.70 -7.87 26.55
N GLU A 292 -15.07 -7.39 25.48
CA GLU A 292 -15.23 -7.97 24.13
C GLU A 292 -14.50 -9.31 23.99
N PHE A 293 -13.38 -9.47 24.70
CA PHE A 293 -12.67 -10.73 24.73
C PHE A 293 -13.51 -11.83 25.39
N LYS A 294 -14.19 -11.53 26.52
CA LYS A 294 -15.14 -12.45 27.12
C LYS A 294 -16.28 -12.79 26.18
N GLN A 295 -16.86 -11.78 25.51
CA GLN A 295 -17.93 -12.02 24.54
C GLN A 295 -17.50 -12.99 23.43
N CYS A 296 -16.26 -12.86 22.94
CA CYS A 296 -15.72 -13.79 21.94
C CYS A 296 -15.66 -15.23 22.46
N LEU A 297 -15.17 -15.44 23.69
CA LEU A 297 -15.12 -16.78 24.30
C LEU A 297 -16.53 -17.35 24.54
N ASP A 298 -17.44 -16.53 25.07
CA ASP A 298 -18.84 -16.92 25.30
C ASP A 298 -19.54 -17.29 23.98
N ASP A 299 -19.27 -16.57 22.90
CA ASP A 299 -19.83 -16.85 21.57
C ASP A 299 -19.25 -18.13 20.95
N ILE A 300 -17.95 -18.38 21.11
CA ILE A 300 -17.29 -19.62 20.67
C ILE A 300 -17.90 -20.83 21.40
N GLU A 301 -18.03 -20.78 22.73
CA GLU A 301 -18.61 -21.86 23.53
C GLU A 301 -20.09 -22.12 23.18
N LYS A 302 -20.87 -21.06 22.94
CA LYS A 302 -22.27 -21.19 22.51
C LYS A 302 -22.40 -21.81 21.12
N ALA A 303 -21.50 -21.47 20.20
CA ALA A 303 -21.52 -21.97 18.83
C ALA A 303 -21.06 -23.43 18.77
N ASP A 304 -20.06 -23.82 19.57
CA ASP A 304 -19.58 -25.20 19.67
C ASP A 304 -19.14 -25.53 21.10
N GLN A 305 -20.01 -26.23 21.84
CA GLN A 305 -19.78 -26.63 23.22
C GLN A 305 -18.58 -27.57 23.39
N ALA A 306 -18.18 -28.30 22.34
CA ALA A 306 -17.03 -29.20 22.42
C ALA A 306 -15.72 -28.43 22.57
N LEU A 307 -15.67 -27.17 22.13
CA LEU A 307 -14.47 -26.32 22.26
C LEU A 307 -14.22 -25.86 23.69
N ALA A 308 -15.19 -25.97 24.61
CA ALA A 308 -14.99 -25.63 26.02
C ALA A 308 -13.90 -26.50 26.69
N GLU A 309 -13.71 -27.73 26.20
CA GLU A 309 -12.66 -28.65 26.67
C GLU A 309 -11.35 -28.52 25.89
N ASP A 310 -11.29 -27.66 24.86
CA ASP A 310 -10.09 -27.44 24.05
C ASP A 310 -9.01 -26.74 24.88
N GLY A 311 -7.77 -27.23 24.81
CA GLY A 311 -6.64 -26.67 25.55
C GLY A 311 -6.38 -25.18 25.24
N ARG A 312 -6.68 -24.73 24.02
CA ARG A 312 -6.58 -23.31 23.61
C ARG A 312 -7.64 -22.47 24.32
N PHE A 313 -8.87 -22.98 24.44
CA PHE A 313 -9.96 -22.31 25.13
C PHE A 313 -9.68 -22.18 26.62
N LEU A 314 -9.22 -23.26 27.25
CA LEU A 314 -8.84 -23.26 28.66
C LEU A 314 -7.71 -22.28 28.95
N ARG A 315 -6.67 -22.24 28.09
CA ARG A 315 -5.58 -21.27 28.21
C ARG A 315 -6.11 -19.84 28.15
N LEU A 316 -6.89 -19.50 27.13
CA LEU A 316 -7.42 -18.14 26.94
C LEU A 316 -8.37 -17.73 28.07
N SER A 317 -9.15 -18.68 28.62
CA SER A 317 -9.99 -18.47 29.79
C SER A 317 -9.15 -18.15 31.04
N GLN A 318 -8.03 -18.84 31.26
CA GLN A 318 -7.11 -18.52 32.36
C GLN A 318 -6.46 -17.14 32.19
N VAL A 319 -6.13 -16.74 30.95
CA VAL A 319 -5.61 -15.39 30.67
C VAL A 319 -6.66 -14.34 31.02
N PHE A 320 -7.93 -14.58 30.66
CA PHE A 320 -9.05 -13.72 31.05
C PHE A 320 -9.20 -13.63 32.58
N GLU A 321 -9.19 -14.75 33.30
CA GLU A 321 -9.31 -14.77 34.77
C GLU A 321 -8.18 -14.01 35.47
N LYS A 322 -6.94 -14.17 35.01
CA LYS A 322 -5.77 -13.46 35.59
C LYS A 322 -5.89 -11.94 35.48
N HIS A 323 -6.46 -11.43 34.38
CA HIS A 323 -6.57 -10.00 34.12
C HIS A 323 -7.92 -9.41 34.55
N GLY A 324 -8.94 -10.25 34.75
CA GLY A 324 -10.31 -9.86 35.15
C GLY A 324 -10.49 -9.53 36.63
N ILE A 325 -9.45 -9.72 37.45
CA ILE A 325 -9.48 -9.51 38.92
C ILE A 325 -8.77 -8.20 39.33
N SER A 326 -8.33 -7.36 38.38
CA SER A 326 -7.69 -6.06 38.68
C SER A 326 -8.66 -4.87 38.69
#